data_AF-A0A3E3K0C6-F1
#
_entry.id   AF-A0A3E3K0C6-F1
#
_cell.length_a   1.000
_cell.length_b   1.000
_cell.length_c   1.000
_cell.angle_alpha   90.00
_cell.angle_beta   90.00
_cell.angle_gamma   90.00
#
_symmetry.space_group_name_H-M   'P 1'
#
loop_
_entity.id
_entity.type
_entity.pdbx_description
1 polymer ?
#
loop_
_entity_poly.entity_id
_entity_poly.type
_entity_poly.pdbx_seq_one_letter_code
_entity_poly.pdbx_strand_id
1 'polypeptide(L)'
;MDFIIDAIVEWLKGLLVDGIMGNLDGLFDNVNQSVGDIAVQVGTTPADWNAGVFSMIRQLSETVVLPIAGIILTFVATYELIQMLIDRNNLHDVDTWMFFKWTFKTFVAVMILANTFTIALAVFDVSQHVIQQSAGIIQSGTEITPEVMDSLRTELEAMDVGPLLGLWLQSFLVQLTMIALNIVIFVIVYGRMIEIYLLTSLAPIPFATVSNRETGHVGQNYFRSLFAVGFQGFLIMVCIAIYAVLIQSIAVDGDPMGAIWGCVGYTVLLCFTLFKTGSLSKSIFGAH
;
A
#
# COMPACT_ATOMS: atom_id res chain seq x y z
N MET A 1 50.37 28.15 -22.32
CA MET A 1 49.95 27.63 -21.00
C MET A 1 48.43 27.57 -20.97
N ASP A 2 47.77 28.62 -21.44
CA ASP A 2 46.31 28.72 -21.57
C ASP A 2 45.68 27.59 -22.39
N PHE A 3 46.21 27.23 -23.57
CA PHE A 3 45.68 26.10 -24.37
C PHE A 3 45.62 24.76 -23.62
N ILE A 4 46.59 24.48 -22.74
CA ILE A 4 46.60 23.23 -21.96
C ILE A 4 45.60 23.31 -20.81
N ILE A 5 45.46 24.48 -20.18
CA ILE A 5 44.50 24.70 -19.09
C ILE A 5 43.06 24.63 -19.64
N ASP A 6 42.80 25.24 -20.79
CA ASP A 6 41.48 25.20 -21.46
C ASP A 6 41.11 23.77 -21.87
N ALA A 7 42.05 23.01 -22.44
CA ALA A 7 41.82 21.61 -22.79
C ALA A 7 41.55 20.72 -21.54
N ILE A 8 42.20 20.99 -20.41
CA ILE A 8 41.94 20.28 -19.15
C ILE A 8 40.57 20.67 -18.57
N VAL A 9 40.17 21.94 -18.67
CA VAL A 9 38.88 22.45 -18.21
C VAL A 9 37.73 21.82 -19.02
N GLU A 10 37.87 21.75 -20.34
CA GLU A 10 36.86 21.17 -21.22
C GLU A 10 36.75 19.64 -21.03
N TRP A 11 37.89 18.95 -20.87
CA TRP A 11 37.91 17.54 -20.49
C TRP A 11 37.23 17.29 -19.13
N LEU A 12 37.51 18.12 -18.13
CA LEU A 12 36.91 18.00 -16.79
C LEU A 12 35.41 18.29 -16.80
N LYS A 13 34.95 19.29 -17.58
CA LYS A 13 33.52 19.55 -17.79
C LYS A 13 32.83 18.32 -18.35
N GLY A 14 33.35 17.75 -19.43
CA GLY A 14 32.75 16.55 -20.05
C GLY A 14 32.61 15.40 -19.04
N LEU A 15 33.67 15.12 -18.27
CA LEU A 15 33.66 14.07 -17.25
C LEU A 15 32.62 14.32 -16.15
N LEU A 16 32.46 15.57 -15.70
CA LEU A 16 31.46 15.94 -14.69
C LEU A 16 30.03 15.86 -15.23
N VAL A 17 29.79 16.36 -16.45
CA VAL A 17 28.48 16.28 -17.12
C VAL A 17 28.09 14.82 -17.29
N ASP A 18 28.96 13.99 -17.86
CA ASP A 18 28.67 12.57 -18.08
C ASP A 18 28.47 11.82 -16.75
N GLY A 19 29.20 12.18 -15.70
CA GLY A 19 29.01 11.61 -14.36
C GLY A 19 27.68 11.99 -13.71
N ILE A 20 27.24 13.25 -13.85
CA ILE A 20 25.94 13.70 -13.36
C ILE A 20 24.81 13.04 -14.16
N MET A 21 24.90 13.06 -15.49
CA MET A 21 23.93 12.43 -16.38
C MET A 21 23.81 10.94 -16.09
N GLY A 22 24.92 10.21 -15.93
CA GLY A 22 24.88 8.79 -15.56
C GLY A 22 24.23 8.51 -14.20
N ASN A 23 24.42 9.39 -13.21
CA ASN A 23 23.75 9.29 -11.92
C ASN A 23 22.25 9.60 -12.01
N LEU A 24 21.86 10.59 -12.82
CA LEU A 24 20.47 11.00 -13.03
C LEU A 24 19.70 9.99 -13.90
N ASP A 25 20.28 9.48 -14.98
CA ASP A 25 19.71 8.42 -15.81
C ASP A 25 19.45 7.17 -14.97
N GLY A 26 20.45 6.74 -14.19
CA GLY A 26 20.29 5.63 -13.26
C GLY A 26 19.18 5.87 -12.23
N LEU A 27 18.98 7.11 -11.79
CA LEU A 27 17.88 7.52 -10.92
C LEU A 27 16.52 7.34 -11.58
N PHE A 28 16.34 7.87 -12.80
CA PHE A 28 15.07 7.83 -13.51
C PHE A 28 14.69 6.41 -13.94
N ASP A 29 15.66 5.62 -14.39
CA ASP A 29 15.45 4.21 -14.72
C ASP A 29 15.06 3.40 -13.48
N ASN A 30 15.76 3.60 -12.35
CA ASN A 30 15.43 2.93 -11.10
C ASN A 30 14.06 3.34 -10.55
N VAL A 31 13.65 4.61 -10.70
CA VAL A 31 12.33 5.08 -10.27
C VAL A 31 11.24 4.42 -11.12
N ASN A 32 11.36 4.45 -12.46
CA ASN A 32 10.38 3.85 -13.36
C ASN A 32 10.27 2.34 -13.17
N GLN A 33 11.40 1.65 -13.02
CA GLN A 33 11.43 0.22 -12.74
C GLN A 33 10.84 -0.08 -11.36
N SER A 34 11.16 0.72 -10.33
CA SER A 34 10.57 0.59 -9.01
C SER A 34 9.05 0.81 -9.03
N VAL A 35 8.52 1.77 -9.79
CA VAL A 35 7.06 1.97 -9.92
C VAL A 35 6.39 0.72 -10.51
N GLY A 36 6.99 0.13 -11.55
CA GLY A 36 6.53 -1.12 -12.15
C GLY A 36 6.56 -2.30 -11.17
N ASP A 37 7.68 -2.50 -10.50
CA ASP A 37 7.88 -3.60 -9.55
C ASP A 37 6.97 -3.47 -8.33
N ILE A 38 6.76 -2.26 -7.81
CA ILE A 38 5.86 -2.02 -6.69
C ILE A 38 4.42 -2.28 -7.09
N ALA A 39 4.01 -1.92 -8.30
CA ALA A 39 2.67 -2.23 -8.81
C ALA A 39 2.40 -3.73 -8.78
N VAL A 40 3.37 -4.53 -9.19
CA VAL A 40 3.30 -5.99 -9.13
C VAL A 40 3.25 -6.47 -7.68
N GLN A 41 4.17 -6.00 -6.82
CA GLN A 41 4.25 -6.44 -5.43
C GLN A 41 3.00 -6.09 -4.61
N VAL A 42 2.46 -4.88 -4.78
CA VAL A 42 1.26 -4.42 -4.06
C VAL A 42 -0.01 -5.11 -4.59
N GLY A 43 -0.02 -5.47 -5.88
CA GLY A 43 -1.09 -6.20 -6.54
C GLY A 43 -1.07 -7.72 -6.36
N THR A 44 -0.04 -8.29 -5.73
CA THR A 44 0.12 -9.75 -5.55
C THR A 44 -0.82 -10.28 -4.46
N THR A 45 -1.59 -11.34 -4.74
CA THR A 45 -2.53 -11.96 -3.78
C THR A 45 -1.78 -12.51 -2.55
N PRO A 46 -2.42 -12.57 -1.37
CA PRO A 46 -1.84 -13.27 -0.23
C PRO A 46 -1.48 -14.72 -0.55
N ALA A 47 -2.28 -15.41 -1.36
CA ALA A 47 -1.99 -16.80 -1.76
C ALA A 47 -0.71 -16.90 -2.60
N ASP A 48 -0.50 -15.97 -3.52
CA ASP A 48 0.62 -15.97 -4.46
C ASP A 48 1.91 -15.38 -3.85
N TRP A 49 1.79 -14.54 -2.82
CA TRP A 49 2.93 -13.90 -2.18
C TRP A 49 3.86 -14.90 -1.47
N ASN A 50 3.29 -15.82 -0.68
CA ASN A 50 4.05 -16.92 -0.08
C ASN A 50 3.12 -18.07 0.33
N ALA A 51 3.12 -19.15 -0.45
CA ALA A 51 2.28 -20.31 -0.19
C ALA A 51 2.51 -20.95 1.20
N GLY A 52 3.75 -20.94 1.70
CA GLY A 52 4.09 -21.47 3.01
C GLY A 52 3.44 -20.68 4.15
N VAL A 53 3.64 -19.37 4.17
CA VAL A 53 3.03 -18.47 5.16
C VAL A 53 1.51 -18.52 5.06
N PHE A 54 0.95 -18.46 3.85
CA PHE A 54 -0.49 -18.54 3.62
C PHE A 54 -1.09 -19.83 4.20
N SER A 55 -0.47 -20.99 3.92
CA SER A 55 -0.93 -22.29 4.44
C SER A 55 -0.88 -22.35 5.96
N MET A 56 0.18 -21.82 6.57
CA MET A 56 0.34 -21.75 8.03
C MET A 56 -0.76 -20.88 8.67
N ILE A 57 -1.01 -19.69 8.13
CA ILE A 57 -2.04 -18.77 8.64
C ILE A 57 -3.44 -19.39 8.49
N ARG A 58 -3.72 -20.01 7.34
CA ARG A 58 -4.99 -20.71 7.12
C ARG A 58 -5.18 -21.83 8.15
N GLN A 59 -4.16 -22.66 8.35
CA GLN A 59 -4.21 -23.76 9.30
C GLN A 59 -4.44 -23.26 10.74
N LEU A 60 -3.76 -22.18 11.16
CA LEU A 60 -3.97 -21.55 12.45
C LEU A 60 -5.41 -21.04 12.60
N SER A 61 -5.93 -20.34 11.59
CA SER A 61 -7.28 -19.79 11.61
C SER A 61 -8.35 -20.89 11.68
N GLU A 62 -8.26 -21.89 10.81
CA GLU A 62 -9.25 -22.97 10.71
C GLU A 62 -9.18 -23.97 11.88
N THR A 63 -7.99 -24.24 12.43
CA THR A 63 -7.80 -25.25 13.48
C THR A 63 -7.96 -24.68 14.89
N VAL A 64 -7.48 -23.45 15.13
CA VAL A 64 -7.40 -22.88 16.49
C VAL A 64 -8.45 -21.80 16.69
N VAL A 65 -8.57 -20.85 15.74
CA VAL A 65 -9.41 -19.66 15.93
C VAL A 65 -10.88 -19.95 15.64
N LEU A 66 -11.17 -20.74 14.60
CA LEU A 66 -12.53 -21.08 14.20
C LEU A 66 -13.34 -21.78 15.31
N PRO A 67 -12.81 -22.78 16.06
CA PRO A 67 -13.53 -23.35 17.21
C PRO A 67 -13.85 -22.31 18.30
N ILE A 68 -12.92 -21.41 18.61
CA ILE A 68 -13.13 -20.34 19.59
C ILE A 68 -14.25 -19.41 19.13
N ALA A 69 -14.25 -19.04 17.85
CA ALA A 69 -15.31 -18.25 17.25
C ALA A 69 -16.67 -18.96 17.27
N GLY A 70 -16.70 -20.28 17.11
CA GLY A 70 -17.92 -21.09 17.27
C GLY A 70 -18.52 -21.01 18.68
N ILE A 71 -17.67 -21.00 19.71
CA ILE A 71 -18.11 -20.79 21.11
C ILE A 71 -18.67 -19.38 21.29
N ILE A 72 -18.00 -18.36 20.75
CA ILE A 72 -18.47 -16.96 20.79
C ILE A 72 -19.82 -16.83 20.08
N LEU A 73 -19.97 -17.43 18.90
CA LEU A 73 -21.23 -17.41 18.14
C LEU A 73 -22.35 -18.09 18.94
N THR A 74 -22.07 -19.20 19.62
CA THR A 74 -23.04 -19.91 20.46
C THR A 74 -23.50 -19.02 21.62
N PHE A 75 -22.57 -18.32 22.27
CA PHE A 75 -22.89 -17.36 23.33
C PHE A 75 -23.76 -16.21 22.80
N VAL A 76 -23.36 -15.61 21.67
CA VAL A 76 -24.10 -14.52 21.01
C VAL A 76 -25.51 -14.95 20.61
N ALA A 77 -25.66 -16.13 19.99
CA ALA A 77 -26.96 -16.64 19.55
C ALA A 77 -27.89 -16.94 20.74
N THR A 78 -27.34 -17.47 21.83
CA THR A 78 -28.09 -17.74 23.08
C THR A 78 -28.52 -16.44 23.75
N TYR A 79 -27.63 -15.44 23.80
CA TYR A 79 -27.94 -14.13 24.34
C TYR A 79 -29.07 -13.45 23.58
N GLU A 80 -29.02 -13.47 22.24
CA GLU A 80 -30.08 -12.92 21.39
C GLU A 80 -31.43 -13.63 21.63
N LEU A 81 -31.41 -14.96 21.81
CA LEU A 81 -32.62 -15.74 22.12
C LEU A 81 -33.25 -15.30 23.46
N ILE A 82 -32.43 -15.12 24.49
CA ILE A 82 -32.88 -14.66 25.81
C ILE A 82 -33.49 -13.26 25.71
N GLN A 83 -32.83 -12.32 25.01
CA GLN A 83 -33.35 -10.96 24.84
C GLN A 83 -34.72 -10.94 24.15
N MET A 84 -34.89 -11.70 23.06
CA MET A 84 -36.18 -11.77 22.36
C MET A 84 -37.30 -12.36 23.24
N LEU A 85 -36.99 -13.31 24.12
CA LEU A 85 -37.96 -13.87 25.06
C LEU A 85 -38.37 -12.86 26.14
N ILE A 86 -37.42 -12.07 26.64
CA ILE A 86 -37.66 -11.02 27.65
C ILE A 86 -38.47 -9.87 27.06
N ASP A 87 -38.12 -9.38 25.87
CA ASP A 87 -38.79 -8.24 25.22
C ASP A 87 -40.27 -8.52 24.92
N ARG A 88 -40.63 -9.78 24.65
CA ARG A 88 -42.00 -10.19 24.35
C ARG A 88 -42.87 -10.45 25.59
N ASN A 89 -42.32 -10.34 26.81
CA ASN A 89 -42.92 -10.55 28.15
C ASN A 89 -44.43 -10.88 28.19
N ASN A 90 -44.82 -12.02 27.62
CA ASN A 90 -46.21 -12.47 27.67
C ASN A 90 -46.34 -13.99 27.80
N LEU A 91 -45.33 -14.82 27.47
CA LEU A 91 -45.32 -16.31 27.56
C LEU A 91 -46.59 -17.07 27.09
N HIS A 92 -47.57 -16.36 26.52
CA HIS A 92 -48.91 -16.82 26.20
C HIS A 92 -49.11 -16.81 24.68
N ASP A 93 -48.64 -15.75 24.01
CA ASP A 93 -48.62 -15.65 22.54
C ASP A 93 -47.17 -15.76 22.02
N VAL A 94 -46.66 -16.99 22.02
CA VAL A 94 -45.35 -17.31 21.46
C VAL A 94 -45.46 -17.33 19.93
N ASP A 95 -45.08 -16.23 19.28
CA ASP A 95 -45.07 -16.14 17.82
C ASP A 95 -43.99 -17.08 17.24
N THR A 96 -44.43 -18.20 16.67
CA THR A 96 -43.55 -19.22 16.07
C THR A 96 -42.68 -18.65 14.95
N TRP A 97 -43.15 -17.57 14.29
CA TRP A 97 -42.41 -16.87 13.25
C TRP A 97 -41.09 -16.24 13.77
N MET A 98 -41.06 -15.83 15.04
CA MET A 98 -39.88 -15.26 15.68
C MET A 98 -38.74 -16.29 15.79
N PHE A 99 -39.06 -17.51 16.23
CA PHE A 99 -38.09 -18.60 16.33
C PHE A 99 -37.57 -19.03 14.97
N PHE A 100 -38.43 -19.01 13.94
CA PHE A 100 -38.00 -19.27 12.58
C PHE A 100 -36.97 -18.24 12.09
N LYS A 101 -37.24 -16.93 12.29
CA LYS A 101 -36.29 -15.85 11.95
C LYS A 101 -34.96 -16.00 12.68
N TRP A 102 -35.00 -16.30 13.98
CA TRP A 102 -33.80 -16.53 14.77
C TRP A 102 -33.00 -17.73 14.28
N THR A 103 -33.67 -18.87 14.05
CA THR A 103 -33.04 -20.08 13.52
C THR A 103 -32.38 -19.82 12.18
N PHE A 104 -33.08 -19.12 11.27
CA PHE A 104 -32.53 -18.72 9.98
C PHE A 104 -31.32 -17.79 10.13
N LYS A 105 -31.41 -16.80 11.02
CA LYS A 105 -30.31 -15.88 11.30
C LYS A 105 -29.07 -16.59 11.85
N THR A 106 -29.24 -17.50 12.81
CA THR A 106 -28.15 -18.33 13.35
C THR A 106 -27.56 -19.25 12.29
N PHE A 107 -28.39 -19.84 11.41
CA PHE A 107 -27.92 -20.63 10.28
C PHE A 107 -27.03 -19.80 9.34
N VAL A 108 -27.46 -18.59 8.97
CA VAL A 108 -26.65 -17.67 8.15
C VAL A 108 -25.36 -17.29 8.86
N ALA A 109 -25.39 -17.05 10.17
CA ALA A 109 -24.19 -16.71 10.95
C ALA A 109 -23.18 -17.87 10.98
N VAL A 110 -23.64 -19.11 11.12
CA VAL A 110 -22.78 -20.31 11.03
C VAL A 110 -22.19 -20.45 9.62
N MET A 111 -22.98 -20.22 8.57
CA MET A 111 -22.50 -20.25 7.18
C MET A 111 -21.42 -19.20 6.90
N ILE A 112 -21.61 -17.97 7.40
CA ILE A 112 -20.61 -16.90 7.33
C ILE A 112 -19.34 -17.32 8.07
N LEU A 113 -19.48 -17.83 9.29
CA LEU A 113 -18.35 -18.23 10.12
C LEU A 113 -17.53 -19.37 9.47
N ALA A 114 -18.20 -20.38 8.91
CA ALA A 114 -17.56 -21.50 8.23
C ALA A 114 -16.79 -21.08 6.97
N ASN A 115 -17.17 -19.97 6.35
CA ASN A 115 -16.53 -19.44 5.14
C ASN A 115 -15.72 -18.15 5.41
N THR A 116 -15.37 -17.87 6.67
CA THR A 116 -14.72 -16.61 7.06
C THR A 116 -13.44 -16.34 6.27
N PHE A 117 -12.57 -17.35 6.16
CA PHE A 117 -11.29 -17.20 5.47
C PHE A 117 -11.49 -16.87 3.98
N THR A 118 -12.44 -17.54 3.31
CA THR A 118 -12.81 -17.25 1.93
C THR A 118 -13.39 -15.85 1.75
N ILE A 119 -14.27 -15.42 2.66
CA ILE A 119 -14.84 -14.06 2.62
C ILE A 119 -13.73 -13.02 2.81
N ALA A 120 -12.80 -13.26 3.74
CA ALA A 120 -11.71 -12.33 3.98
C ALA A 120 -10.81 -12.20 2.74
N LEU A 121 -10.48 -13.31 2.07
CA LEU A 121 -9.73 -13.30 0.83
C LEU A 121 -10.48 -12.62 -0.32
N ALA A 122 -11.79 -12.86 -0.45
CA ALA A 122 -12.60 -12.22 -1.49
C ALA A 122 -12.59 -10.68 -1.37
N VAL A 123 -12.54 -10.13 -0.15
CA VAL A 123 -12.37 -8.69 0.06
C VAL A 123 -11.03 -8.20 -0.48
N PHE A 124 -9.96 -8.97 -0.27
CA PHE A 124 -8.65 -8.64 -0.84
C PHE A 124 -8.61 -8.76 -2.36
N ASP A 125 -9.26 -9.76 -2.95
CA ASP A 125 -9.37 -9.91 -4.41
C ASP A 125 -10.04 -8.69 -5.05
N VAL A 126 -11.11 -8.17 -4.42
CA VAL A 126 -11.77 -6.93 -4.87
C VAL A 126 -10.81 -5.74 -4.80
N SER A 127 -10.11 -5.56 -3.67
CA SER A 127 -9.11 -4.50 -3.56
C SER A 127 -7.99 -4.63 -4.58
N GLN A 128 -7.55 -5.85 -4.89
CA GLN A 128 -6.49 -6.11 -5.85
C GLN A 128 -6.90 -5.86 -7.28
N HIS A 129 -8.14 -6.17 -7.65
CA HIS A 129 -8.68 -5.81 -8.94
C HIS A 129 -8.59 -4.29 -9.19
N VAL A 130 -8.94 -3.49 -8.17
CA VAL A 130 -8.83 -2.01 -8.24
C VAL A 130 -7.37 -1.57 -8.36
N ILE A 131 -6.45 -2.17 -7.59
CA ILE A 131 -5.02 -1.86 -7.64
C ILE A 131 -4.45 -2.15 -9.03
N GLN A 132 -4.76 -3.31 -9.61
CA GLN A 132 -4.25 -3.71 -10.93
C GLN A 132 -4.77 -2.79 -12.05
N GLN A 133 -6.04 -2.42 -12.02
CA GLN A 133 -6.59 -1.45 -12.98
C GLN A 133 -5.93 -0.07 -12.85
N SER A 134 -5.66 0.35 -11.62
CA SER A 134 -5.00 1.63 -11.35
C SER A 134 -3.55 1.64 -11.82
N ALA A 135 -2.84 0.52 -11.71
CA ALA A 135 -1.46 0.38 -12.17
C ALA A 135 -1.30 0.67 -13.67
N GLY A 136 -2.22 0.17 -14.51
CA GLY A 136 -2.17 0.41 -15.97
C GLY A 136 -2.31 1.89 -16.35
N ILE A 137 -3.13 2.64 -15.60
CA ILE A 137 -3.31 4.09 -15.78
C ILE A 137 -2.04 4.84 -15.35
N ILE A 138 -1.48 4.46 -14.19
CA ILE A 138 -0.30 5.12 -13.61
C ILE A 138 0.92 4.92 -14.50
N GLN A 139 1.19 3.70 -14.97
CA GLN A 139 2.35 3.41 -15.83
C GLN A 139 2.34 4.21 -17.14
N SER A 140 1.16 4.47 -17.71
CA SER A 140 1.02 5.24 -18.96
C SER A 140 1.31 6.74 -18.80
N GLY A 141 1.35 7.26 -17.57
CA GLY A 141 1.52 8.70 -17.29
C GLY A 141 2.88 9.07 -16.69
N THR A 142 3.75 8.10 -16.41
CA THR A 142 5.01 8.31 -15.68
C THR A 142 6.27 8.12 -16.53
N GLU A 143 6.14 7.83 -17.83
CA GLU A 143 7.30 7.73 -18.71
C GLU A 143 8.06 9.07 -18.75
N ILE A 144 9.32 9.03 -18.33
CA ILE A 144 10.22 10.18 -18.46
C ILE A 144 10.75 10.15 -19.88
N THR A 145 10.45 11.18 -20.67
CA THR A 145 10.83 11.22 -22.07
C THR A 145 12.33 11.50 -22.23
N PRO A 146 13.01 10.90 -23.23
CA PRO A 146 14.42 11.17 -23.54
C PRO A 146 14.72 12.66 -23.74
N GLU A 147 13.72 13.44 -24.15
CA GLU A 147 13.79 14.89 -24.38
C GLU A 147 14.17 15.66 -23.11
N VAL A 148 13.74 15.20 -21.93
CA VAL A 148 14.05 15.83 -20.64
C VAL A 148 15.53 15.62 -20.26
N MET A 149 16.10 14.47 -20.62
CA MET A 149 17.53 14.20 -20.42
C MET A 149 18.41 14.99 -21.37
N ASP A 150 17.96 15.17 -22.60
CA ASP A 150 18.69 15.97 -23.58
C ASP A 150 18.70 17.47 -23.22
N SER A 151 17.58 18.00 -22.70
CA SER A 151 17.52 19.38 -22.21
C SER A 151 18.40 19.60 -20.97
N LEU A 152 18.39 18.66 -20.01
CA LEU A 152 19.24 18.74 -18.81
C LEU A 152 20.73 18.66 -19.18
N ARG A 153 21.10 17.80 -20.14
CA ARG A 153 22.48 17.73 -20.63
C ARG A 153 22.93 19.07 -21.23
N THR A 154 22.10 19.67 -22.08
CA THR A 154 22.39 20.96 -22.71
C THR A 154 22.62 22.06 -21.67
N GLU A 155 21.81 22.06 -20.61
CA GLU A 155 21.92 23.03 -19.51
C GLU A 155 23.19 22.81 -18.68
N LEU A 156 23.55 21.55 -18.39
CA LEU A 156 24.79 21.20 -17.67
C LEU A 156 26.05 21.57 -18.46
N GLU A 157 26.05 21.38 -19.78
CA GLU A 157 27.18 21.74 -20.65
C GLU A 157 27.41 23.27 -20.68
N ALA A 158 26.35 24.07 -20.49
CA ALA A 158 26.42 25.52 -20.41
C ALA A 158 26.98 26.04 -19.06
N MET A 159 27.06 25.21 -18.01
CA MET A 159 27.53 25.62 -16.68
C MET A 159 29.05 25.62 -16.56
N ASP A 160 29.60 26.45 -15.66
CA ASP A 160 31.02 26.45 -15.32
C ASP A 160 31.46 25.21 -14.51
N VAL A 161 32.76 24.89 -14.54
CA VAL A 161 33.34 23.74 -13.83
C VAL A 161 33.07 23.76 -12.33
N GLY A 162 33.06 24.94 -11.69
CA GLY A 162 32.83 25.09 -10.26
C GLY A 162 31.44 24.57 -9.83
N PRO A 163 30.34 25.12 -10.39
CA PRO A 163 28.99 24.60 -10.17
C PRO A 163 28.82 23.12 -10.54
N LEU A 164 29.42 22.67 -11.65
CA LEU A 164 29.41 21.27 -12.09
C LEU A 164 29.99 20.32 -11.03
N LEU A 165 31.13 20.68 -10.41
CA LEU A 165 31.72 19.91 -9.32
C LEU A 165 30.79 19.82 -8.10
N GLY A 166 30.09 20.90 -7.78
CA GLY A 166 29.09 20.94 -6.71
C GLY A 166 27.90 20.01 -6.98
N LEU A 167 27.33 20.08 -8.19
CA LEU A 167 26.23 19.21 -8.62
C LEU A 167 26.65 17.74 -8.66
N TRP A 168 27.85 17.45 -9.15
CA TRP A 168 28.39 16.09 -9.16
C TRP A 168 28.49 15.51 -7.76
N LEU A 169 29.00 16.26 -6.78
CA LEU A 169 29.05 15.81 -5.39
C LEU A 169 27.65 15.61 -4.80
N GLN A 170 26.71 16.51 -5.11
CA GLN A 170 25.33 16.40 -4.63
C GLN A 170 24.57 15.22 -5.26
N SER A 171 24.88 14.85 -6.50
CA SER A 171 24.24 13.71 -7.18
C SER A 171 24.43 12.38 -6.42
N PHE A 172 25.55 12.21 -5.70
CA PHE A 172 25.76 11.06 -4.81
C PHE A 172 24.79 11.03 -3.63
N LEU A 173 24.39 12.19 -3.10
CA LEU A 173 23.39 12.25 -2.03
C LEU A 173 22.03 11.78 -2.55
N VAL A 174 21.67 12.11 -3.78
CA VAL A 174 20.41 11.65 -4.39
C VAL A 174 20.42 10.13 -4.54
N GLN A 175 21.54 9.55 -4.97
CA GLN A 175 21.69 8.10 -5.06
C GLN A 175 21.53 7.41 -3.70
N LEU A 176 22.08 7.99 -2.63
CA LEU A 176 21.89 7.50 -1.26
C LEU A 176 20.41 7.55 -0.84
N THR A 177 19.70 8.62 -1.19
CA THR A 177 18.27 8.75 -0.88
C THR A 177 17.40 7.72 -1.59
N MET A 178 17.79 7.26 -2.79
CA MET A 178 17.08 6.20 -3.50
C MET A 178 17.23 4.83 -2.84
N ILE A 179 18.45 4.52 -2.39
CA ILE A 179 18.68 3.27 -1.64
C ILE A 179 17.80 3.26 -0.39
N ALA A 180 17.73 4.39 0.33
CA ALA A 180 16.84 4.53 1.48
C ALA A 180 15.36 4.39 1.10
N LEU A 181 14.91 5.00 -0.01
CA LEU A 181 13.54 4.90 -0.49
C LEU A 181 13.15 3.45 -0.80
N ASN A 182 14.00 2.70 -1.50
CA ASN A 182 13.76 1.29 -1.83
C ASN A 182 13.56 0.44 -0.56
N ILE A 183 14.39 0.65 0.47
CA ILE A 183 14.25 -0.03 1.76
C ILE A 183 12.92 0.33 2.44
N VAL A 184 12.54 1.61 2.46
CA VAL A 184 11.28 2.06 3.06
C VAL A 184 10.08 1.43 2.36
N ILE A 185 10.08 1.42 1.03
CA ILE A 185 9.02 0.81 0.23
C ILE A 185 8.93 -0.69 0.52
N PHE A 186 10.05 -1.40 0.52
CA PHE A 186 10.09 -2.82 0.86
C PHE A 186 9.43 -3.09 2.21
N VAL A 187 9.81 -2.33 3.25
CA VAL A 187 9.25 -2.48 4.60
C VAL A 187 7.74 -2.22 4.63
N ILE A 188 7.24 -1.21 3.90
CA ILE A 188 5.82 -0.85 3.91
C ILE A 188 4.98 -1.87 3.12
N VAL A 189 5.43 -2.28 1.94
CA VAL A 189 4.71 -3.24 1.09
C VAL A 189 4.67 -4.62 1.75
N TYR A 190 5.80 -5.10 2.28
CA TYR A 190 5.86 -6.38 2.99
C TYR A 190 5.14 -6.30 4.34
N GLY A 191 5.28 -5.19 5.06
CA GLY A 191 4.55 -4.92 6.30
C GLY A 191 3.03 -5.00 6.12
N ARG A 192 2.51 -4.42 5.02
CA ARG A 192 1.09 -4.56 4.64
C ARG A 192 0.68 -6.02 4.45
N MET A 193 1.49 -6.83 3.75
CA MET A 193 1.16 -8.25 3.55
C MET A 193 1.09 -9.01 4.88
N ILE A 194 2.00 -8.71 5.81
CA ILE A 194 1.96 -9.26 7.16
C ILE A 194 0.69 -8.81 7.91
N GLU A 195 0.32 -7.53 7.82
CA GLU A 195 -0.92 -7.01 8.42
C GLU A 195 -2.17 -7.72 7.88
N ILE A 196 -2.22 -7.99 6.57
CA ILE A 196 -3.28 -8.78 5.92
C ILE A 196 -3.38 -10.18 6.53
N TYR A 197 -2.25 -10.88 6.70
CA TYR A 197 -2.25 -12.21 7.31
C TYR A 197 -2.70 -12.19 8.77
N LEU A 198 -2.25 -11.21 9.54
CA LEU A 198 -2.62 -11.09 10.95
C LEU A 198 -4.13 -10.85 11.09
N LEU A 199 -4.70 -9.93 10.30
CA LEU A 199 -6.15 -9.72 10.29
C LEU A 199 -6.88 -11.01 9.89
N THR A 200 -6.52 -11.60 8.74
CA THR A 200 -7.18 -12.80 8.21
C THR A 200 -7.12 -13.98 9.17
N SER A 201 -6.02 -14.14 9.91
CA SER A 201 -5.86 -15.22 10.90
C SER A 201 -6.90 -15.15 12.03
N LEU A 202 -7.25 -13.94 12.46
CA LEU A 202 -8.17 -13.66 13.56
C LEU A 202 -9.60 -13.35 13.10
N ALA A 203 -9.85 -13.32 11.79
CA ALA A 203 -11.13 -13.00 11.19
C ALA A 203 -12.34 -13.77 11.76
N PRO A 204 -12.25 -15.08 12.12
CA PRO A 204 -13.41 -15.81 12.64
C PRO A 204 -14.02 -15.18 13.91
N ILE A 205 -13.21 -14.56 14.78
CA ILE A 205 -13.68 -14.00 16.05
C ILE A 205 -14.65 -12.82 15.83
N PRO A 206 -14.28 -11.76 15.07
CA PRO A 206 -15.23 -10.68 14.76
C PRO A 206 -16.40 -11.15 13.89
N PHE A 207 -16.21 -12.15 13.03
CA PHE A 207 -17.29 -12.69 12.20
C PHE A 207 -18.39 -13.35 13.05
N ALA A 208 -18.03 -13.99 14.15
CA ALA A 208 -18.98 -14.57 15.10
C ALA A 208 -19.91 -13.53 15.76
N THR A 209 -19.53 -12.25 15.78
CA THR A 209 -20.32 -11.18 16.44
C THR A 209 -21.24 -10.42 15.48
N VAL A 210 -21.04 -10.55 14.15
CA VAL A 210 -21.80 -9.83 13.10
C VAL A 210 -23.31 -10.03 13.21
N SER A 211 -23.73 -11.22 13.64
CA SER A 211 -25.15 -11.56 13.75
C SER A 211 -25.86 -10.73 14.81
N ASN A 212 -25.21 -10.33 15.90
CA ASN A 212 -25.92 -9.68 17.00
C ASN A 212 -26.25 -8.21 16.71
N ARG A 213 -27.34 -7.70 17.30
CA ARG A 213 -27.65 -6.26 17.22
C ARG A 213 -26.70 -5.42 18.08
N GLU A 214 -26.27 -5.92 19.23
CA GLU A 214 -25.41 -5.17 20.15
C GLU A 214 -23.92 -5.32 19.82
N THR A 215 -23.47 -6.54 19.55
CA THR A 215 -22.06 -6.82 19.24
C THR A 215 -21.74 -6.77 17.74
N GLY A 216 -22.74 -6.59 16.87
CA GLY A 216 -22.56 -6.53 15.41
C GLY A 216 -21.66 -5.38 14.95
N HIS A 217 -21.57 -4.30 15.73
CA HIS A 217 -20.66 -3.19 15.44
C HIS A 217 -19.18 -3.63 15.40
N VAL A 218 -18.80 -4.65 16.18
CA VAL A 218 -17.43 -5.21 16.18
C VAL A 218 -17.13 -5.89 14.85
N GLY A 219 -18.03 -6.75 14.38
CA GLY A 219 -17.88 -7.43 13.10
C GLY A 219 -17.92 -6.46 11.91
N GLN A 220 -18.82 -5.47 11.93
CA GLN A 220 -18.87 -4.43 10.90
C GLN A 220 -17.59 -3.58 10.85
N ASN A 221 -17.05 -3.20 12.01
CA ASN A 221 -15.78 -2.47 12.08
C ASN A 221 -14.60 -3.32 11.56
N TYR A 222 -14.64 -4.64 11.83
CA TYR A 222 -13.65 -5.55 11.27
C TYR A 222 -13.70 -5.61 9.73
N PHE A 223 -14.90 -5.68 9.12
CA PHE A 223 -15.02 -5.59 7.66
C PHE A 223 -14.44 -4.28 7.12
N ARG A 224 -14.73 -3.15 7.78
CA ARG A 224 -14.14 -1.84 7.41
C ARG A 224 -12.61 -1.87 7.50
N SER A 225 -12.06 -2.49 8.55
CA SER A 225 -10.60 -2.65 8.71
C SER A 225 -9.99 -3.54 7.62
N LEU A 226 -10.70 -4.60 7.23
CA LEU A 226 -10.27 -5.48 6.14
C LEU A 226 -10.22 -4.75 4.79
N PHE A 227 -11.27 -3.98 4.49
CA PHE A 227 -11.28 -3.09 3.32
C PHE A 227 -10.18 -2.02 3.42
N ALA A 228 -9.95 -1.43 4.59
CA ALA A 228 -8.90 -0.44 4.78
C ALA A 228 -7.51 -1.00 4.44
N VAL A 229 -7.15 -2.17 4.97
CA VAL A 229 -5.84 -2.78 4.66
C VAL A 229 -5.77 -3.27 3.20
N GLY A 230 -6.89 -3.75 2.65
CA GLY A 230 -7.00 -4.06 1.22
C GLY A 230 -6.69 -2.85 0.33
N PHE A 231 -7.38 -1.73 0.55
CA PHE A 231 -7.23 -0.49 -0.22
C PHE A 231 -5.99 0.35 0.14
N GLN A 232 -5.28 0.03 1.23
CA GLN A 232 -3.99 0.67 1.51
C GLN A 232 -3.01 0.50 0.34
N GLY A 233 -3.05 -0.65 -0.35
CA GLY A 233 -2.22 -0.88 -1.55
C GLY A 233 -2.52 0.12 -2.67
N PHE A 234 -3.79 0.49 -2.85
CA PHE A 234 -4.16 1.52 -3.81
C PHE A 234 -3.59 2.89 -3.42
N LEU A 235 -3.62 3.26 -2.14
CA LEU A 235 -3.03 4.52 -1.69
C LEU A 235 -1.50 4.56 -1.88
N ILE A 236 -0.81 3.44 -1.66
CA ILE A 236 0.63 3.32 -1.94
C ILE A 236 0.90 3.60 -3.43
N MET A 237 0.11 3.00 -4.32
CA MET A 237 0.22 3.25 -5.77
C MET A 237 0.00 4.73 -6.13
N VAL A 238 -1.01 5.36 -5.55
CA VAL A 238 -1.28 6.80 -5.78
C VAL A 238 -0.13 7.67 -5.28
N CYS A 239 0.46 7.37 -4.12
CA CYS A 239 1.61 8.11 -3.60
C CYS A 239 2.81 8.05 -4.56
N ILE A 240 3.10 6.86 -5.11
CA ILE A 240 4.20 6.66 -6.06
C ILE A 240 3.92 7.38 -7.39
N ALA A 241 2.67 7.33 -7.87
CA ALA A 241 2.26 8.07 -9.07
C ALA A 241 2.45 9.58 -8.93
N ILE A 242 2.02 10.15 -7.79
CA ILE A 242 2.21 11.57 -7.47
C ILE A 242 3.70 11.91 -7.46
N TYR A 243 4.52 11.06 -6.83
CA TYR A 243 5.96 11.26 -6.80
C TYR A 243 6.60 11.27 -8.20
N ALA A 244 6.23 10.33 -9.07
CA ALA A 244 6.75 10.29 -10.44
C ALA A 244 6.43 11.58 -11.22
N VAL A 245 5.19 12.09 -11.11
CA VAL A 245 4.80 13.37 -11.74
C VAL A 245 5.54 14.57 -11.14
N LEU A 246 5.75 14.59 -9.82
CA LEU A 246 6.51 15.66 -9.16
C LEU A 246 7.98 15.67 -9.61
N ILE A 247 8.61 14.50 -9.74
CA ILE A 247 9.97 14.39 -10.25
C ILE A 247 10.08 14.86 -11.70
N GLN A 248 9.08 14.56 -12.55
CA GLN A 248 9.03 15.08 -13.91
C GLN A 248 8.96 16.61 -13.96
N SER A 249 8.16 17.24 -13.10
CA SER A 249 8.03 18.72 -13.08
C SER A 249 9.34 19.43 -12.73
N ILE A 250 10.19 18.81 -11.91
CA ILE A 250 11.50 19.37 -11.54
C ILE A 250 12.41 19.54 -12.76
N ALA A 251 12.35 18.60 -13.69
CA ALA A 251 13.28 18.59 -14.82
C ALA A 251 12.98 19.67 -15.88
N VAL A 252 11.89 20.43 -15.71
CA VAL A 252 11.44 21.50 -16.63
C VAL A 252 11.77 22.91 -16.09
N ASP A 253 12.14 23.05 -14.81
CA ASP A 253 12.24 24.35 -14.13
C ASP A 253 13.55 25.14 -14.41
N GLY A 254 14.54 24.55 -15.12
CA GLY A 254 15.75 25.28 -15.58
C GLY A 254 16.74 25.70 -14.49
N ASP A 255 16.68 25.10 -13.30
CA ASP A 255 17.69 25.24 -12.23
C ASP A 255 18.20 23.85 -11.80
N PRO A 256 19.36 23.40 -12.31
CA PRO A 256 19.91 22.08 -11.98
C PRO A 256 20.18 21.87 -10.47
N MET A 257 20.50 22.95 -9.74
CA MET A 257 20.79 22.90 -8.30
C MET A 257 19.50 22.77 -7.50
N GLY A 258 18.49 23.59 -7.83
CA GLY A 258 17.15 23.49 -7.28
C GLY A 258 16.51 22.13 -7.58
N ALA A 259 16.78 21.58 -8.76
CA ALA A 259 16.26 20.28 -9.20
C ALA A 259 16.74 19.12 -8.32
N ILE A 260 18.04 19.07 -8.00
CA ILE A 260 18.59 18.04 -7.12
C ILE A 260 17.97 18.12 -5.72
N TRP A 261 17.87 19.31 -5.14
CA TRP A 261 17.26 19.50 -3.82
C TRP A 261 15.75 19.21 -3.80
N GLY A 262 15.05 19.56 -4.89
CA GLY A 262 13.65 19.20 -5.10
C GLY A 262 13.46 17.69 -5.13
N CYS A 263 14.33 16.97 -5.85
CA CYS A 263 14.29 15.50 -5.94
C CYS A 263 14.47 14.85 -4.57
N VAL A 264 15.44 15.32 -3.77
CA VAL A 264 15.63 14.88 -2.39
C VAL A 264 14.39 15.19 -1.53
N GLY A 265 13.86 16.40 -1.63
CA GLY A 265 12.68 16.84 -0.88
C GLY A 265 11.43 16.00 -1.17
N TYR A 266 11.14 15.74 -2.44
CA TYR A 266 10.01 14.90 -2.86
C TYR A 266 10.21 13.44 -2.47
N THR A 267 11.45 12.95 -2.46
CA THR A 267 11.75 11.59 -1.99
C THR A 267 11.45 11.44 -0.49
N VAL A 268 11.84 12.43 0.33
CA VAL A 268 11.51 12.46 1.76
C VAL A 268 10.00 12.58 1.99
N LEU A 269 9.32 13.42 1.20
CA LEU A 269 7.86 13.57 1.25
C LEU A 269 7.15 12.25 0.90
N LEU A 270 7.64 11.53 -0.12
CA LEU A 270 7.12 10.21 -0.49
C LEU A 270 7.26 9.24 0.69
N CYS A 271 8.44 9.14 1.31
CA CYS A 271 8.64 8.31 2.50
C CYS A 271 7.61 8.63 3.60
N PHE A 272 7.43 9.91 3.93
CA PHE A 272 6.48 10.35 4.95
C PHE A 272 5.03 9.96 4.61
N THR A 273 4.62 10.18 3.36
CA THR A 273 3.25 9.88 2.90
C THR A 273 2.99 8.38 2.86
N LEU A 274 3.96 7.57 2.43
CA LEU A 274 3.87 6.12 2.43
C LEU A 274 3.61 5.55 3.83
N PHE A 275 4.33 6.02 4.85
CA PHE A 275 4.08 5.59 6.24
C PHE A 275 2.67 5.96 6.73
N LYS A 276 2.07 7.02 6.18
CA LYS A 276 0.74 7.49 6.56
C LYS A 276 -0.39 6.78 5.80
N THR A 277 -0.11 6.05 4.72
CA THR A 277 -1.14 5.37 3.91
C THR A 277 -2.03 4.42 4.73
N GLY A 278 -1.47 3.68 5.68
CA GLY A 278 -2.23 2.75 6.51
C GLY A 278 -3.24 3.46 7.43
N SER A 279 -2.81 4.52 8.12
CA SER A 279 -3.70 5.30 8.99
C SER A 279 -4.73 6.10 8.20
N LEU A 280 -4.35 6.62 7.02
CA LEU A 280 -5.27 7.28 6.10
C LEU A 280 -6.35 6.31 5.61
N SER A 281 -5.97 5.10 5.20
CA SER A 281 -6.93 4.09 4.74
C SER A 281 -7.93 3.72 5.84
N LYS A 282 -7.45 3.47 7.06
CA LYS A 282 -8.32 3.19 8.22
C LYS A 282 -9.31 4.32 8.48
N SER A 283 -8.85 5.58 8.39
CA SER A 283 -9.71 6.75 8.52
C SER A 283 -10.78 6.83 7.43
N ILE A 284 -10.44 6.58 6.16
CA ILE A 284 -11.38 6.63 5.02
C ILE A 284 -12.52 5.62 5.20
N PHE A 285 -12.19 4.40 5.61
CA PHE A 285 -13.19 3.35 5.81
C PHE A 285 -13.88 3.41 7.17
N GLY A 286 -13.52 4.37 8.05
CA GLY A 286 -14.05 4.47 9.41
C GLY A 286 -13.77 3.22 10.23
N ALA A 287 -12.59 2.62 10.02
CA ALA A 287 -12.08 1.50 10.79
C ALA A 287 -11.27 2.06 11.98
N HIS A 288 -11.81 1.92 13.17
CA HIS A 288 -11.19 2.38 14.42
C HIS A 288 -10.66 1.22 15.26
#